data_AF-A0A3L7UZI8-F1
#
_entry.id   AF-A0A3L7UZI8-F1
#
_cell.length_a   1.000
_cell.length_b   1.000
_cell.length_c   1.000
_cell.angle_alpha   90.00
_cell.angle_beta   90.00
_cell.angle_gamma   90.00
#
_symmetry.space_group_name_H-M   'P 1'
#
loop_
_entity.id
_entity.type
_entity.pdbx_description
1 polymer ?
#
loop_
_entity_poly.entity_id
_entity_poly.type
_entity_poly.pdbx_seq_one_letter_code
_entity_poly.pdbx_strand_id
1 'polypeptide(L)'
;MQLTLIIRPSGRISCEPEINAQDDALPGIAVDDSVAAELLDAFRESTAYGLLHLAGIGSKAGLPLAFVFWRNWAQRFLKAVSQLDDERFAALEKSVKSGKSVSVSKSGGAIISAPDELALAVLVAEAPPMRGLEFLTNDLLKRLWTELLIEFLQRAHNTEGGCRGLLLKLNPDAHLLGRVTFHLAENKRDPESPFAFLATYAHRLSAKSQVQHLPLGEALRQYAAERDQTKLTELLVPVREAASRSPVVGQMLTSRAIFHPQAWSVSQAYRFLNDVAIMEEAGLSVRVPDWWKSRKVTRPQVQVRIGDQRASAVGLDSLLDFSANLAVDGTPLTDEERRQLLAATDGLTLLRGKWVEVDQQKLKEALAQWNEL
;
A
#
# COMPACT_ATOMS: atom_id res chain seq x y z
N MET A 1 8.46 20.43 -16.78
CA MET A 1 9.39 21.54 -16.48
C MET A 1 10.70 21.01 -15.88
N GLN A 2 11.86 21.63 -16.17
CA GLN A 2 13.11 21.30 -15.49
C GLN A 2 13.28 22.16 -14.23
N LEU A 3 13.65 21.51 -13.13
CA LEU A 3 13.79 22.11 -11.82
C LEU A 3 15.17 21.78 -11.23
N THR A 4 15.74 22.71 -10.49
CA THR A 4 16.96 22.51 -9.70
C THR A 4 16.71 22.82 -8.22
N LEU A 5 17.31 22.02 -7.34
CA LEU A 5 17.45 22.34 -5.93
C LEU A 5 18.80 23.00 -5.69
N ILE A 6 18.82 24.05 -4.86
CA ILE A 6 20.02 24.81 -4.54
C ILE A 6 20.13 24.90 -3.03
N ILE A 7 21.27 24.50 -2.46
CA ILE A 7 21.60 24.75 -1.07
C ILE A 7 22.23 26.15 -0.98
N ARG A 8 21.58 27.08 -0.30
CA ARG A 8 22.09 28.45 -0.13
C ARG A 8 23.10 28.52 1.02
N PRO A 9 23.98 29.54 1.07
CA PRO A 9 24.92 29.71 2.18
C PRO A 9 24.27 29.78 3.57
N SER A 10 23.00 30.18 3.65
CA SER A 10 22.21 30.16 4.89
C SER A 10 21.83 28.74 5.35
N GLY A 11 22.07 27.72 4.54
CA GLY A 11 21.58 26.34 4.72
C GLY A 11 20.16 26.12 4.24
N ARG A 12 19.46 27.15 3.75
CA ARG A 12 18.13 26.98 3.13
C ARG A 12 18.26 26.28 1.78
N ILE A 13 17.35 25.35 1.52
CA ILE A 13 17.20 24.70 0.21
C ILE A 13 16.06 25.41 -0.52
N SER A 14 16.32 25.87 -1.74
CA SER A 14 15.32 26.48 -2.63
C SER A 14 15.17 25.66 -3.92
N CYS A 15 13.95 25.63 -4.44
CA CYS A 15 13.61 25.05 -5.74
C CYS A 15 13.46 26.17 -6.77
N GLU A 16 14.14 26.07 -7.91
CA GLU A 16 14.09 27.07 -8.97
C GLU A 16 13.93 26.40 -10.35
N PRO A 17 13.23 27.04 -11.31
CA PRO A 17 13.24 26.59 -12.69
C PRO A 17 14.66 26.63 -13.26
N GLU A 18 15.02 25.64 -14.06
CA GLU A 18 16.29 25.65 -14.78
C GLU A 18 16.18 26.57 -16.00
N ILE A 19 16.80 27.76 -15.93
CA ILE A 19 16.67 28.81 -16.96
C ILE A 19 17.73 28.67 -18.07
N ASN A 20 18.86 27.99 -17.81
CA ASN A 20 19.95 27.81 -18.76
C ASN A 20 20.43 26.35 -18.75
N ALA A 21 19.78 25.47 -19.50
CA ALA A 21 20.41 24.23 -19.92
C ALA A 21 21.57 24.61 -20.85
N GLN A 22 22.82 24.53 -20.38
CA GLN A 22 23.96 24.66 -21.28
C GLN A 22 23.84 23.60 -22.37
N ASP A 23 24.07 23.97 -23.64
CA ASP A 23 23.95 23.10 -24.84
C ASP A 23 24.77 21.78 -24.75
N ASP A 24 25.70 21.67 -23.80
CA ASP A 24 26.55 20.50 -23.55
C ASP A 24 26.09 19.60 -22.37
N ALA A 25 25.01 19.94 -21.66
CA ALA A 25 24.50 19.13 -20.56
C ALA A 25 23.48 18.08 -21.06
N LEU A 26 23.62 16.83 -20.61
CA LEU A 26 22.61 15.78 -20.82
C LEU A 26 21.22 16.31 -20.45
N PRO A 27 20.17 16.07 -21.26
CA PRO A 27 18.83 16.58 -20.99
C PRO A 27 18.38 16.12 -19.60
N GLY A 28 18.23 17.08 -18.69
CA GLY A 28 17.76 16.84 -17.33
C GLY A 28 16.38 16.20 -17.32
N ILE A 29 16.11 15.36 -16.32
CA ILE A 29 14.81 14.70 -16.15
C ILE A 29 13.74 15.77 -15.96
N ALA A 30 12.83 15.89 -16.93
CA ALA A 30 11.67 16.77 -16.82
C ALA A 30 10.71 16.23 -15.76
N VAL A 31 10.32 17.09 -14.83
CA VAL A 31 9.26 16.82 -13.86
C VAL A 31 7.93 17.21 -14.49
N ASP A 32 6.88 16.44 -14.21
CA ASP A 32 5.50 16.78 -14.59
C ASP A 32 5.15 18.21 -14.16
N ASP A 33 4.45 18.96 -15.00
CA ASP A 33 4.25 20.41 -14.78
C ASP A 33 3.39 20.69 -13.54
N SER A 34 2.41 19.83 -13.22
CA SER A 34 1.61 19.97 -12.00
C SER A 34 2.48 19.76 -10.76
N VAL A 35 3.28 18.69 -10.77
CA VAL A 35 4.20 18.37 -9.67
C VAL A 35 5.27 19.46 -9.52
N ALA A 36 5.74 20.02 -10.63
CA ALA A 36 6.76 21.04 -10.64
C ALA A 36 6.26 22.36 -10.04
N ALA A 37 5.03 22.78 -10.37
CA ALA A 37 4.39 23.95 -9.77
C ALA A 37 4.21 23.78 -8.26
N GLU A 38 3.68 22.63 -7.83
CA GLU A 38 3.53 22.32 -6.39
C GLU A 38 4.87 22.35 -5.64
N LEU A 39 5.93 21.81 -6.24
CA LEU A 39 7.26 21.83 -5.63
C LEU A 39 7.82 23.26 -5.50
N LEU A 40 7.63 24.11 -6.51
CA LEU A 40 8.06 25.51 -6.41
C LEU A 40 7.36 26.23 -5.27
N ASP A 41 6.03 26.08 -5.16
CA ASP A 41 5.26 26.72 -4.10
C ASP A 41 5.64 26.16 -2.72
N ALA A 42 5.79 24.84 -2.60
CA ALA A 42 6.17 24.19 -1.36
C ALA A 42 7.54 24.65 -0.83
N PHE A 43 8.54 24.79 -1.70
CA PHE A 43 9.87 25.27 -1.31
C PHE A 43 9.95 26.80 -1.11
N ARG A 44 8.95 27.57 -1.58
CA ARG A 44 8.83 29.00 -1.25
C ARG A 44 8.35 29.23 0.18
N GLU A 45 7.47 28.36 0.69
CA GLU A 45 6.98 28.41 2.06
C GLU A 45 8.13 28.18 3.07
N SER A 46 8.77 27.02 3.00
CA SER A 46 9.95 26.71 3.81
C SER A 46 10.73 25.52 3.24
N THR A 47 12.00 25.38 3.63
CA THR A 47 12.78 24.18 3.28
C THR A 47 12.14 22.91 3.84
N ALA A 48 11.68 22.94 5.10
CA ALA A 48 11.03 21.79 5.72
C ALA A 48 9.70 21.43 5.03
N TYR A 49 8.90 22.42 4.67
CA TYR A 49 7.63 22.20 3.96
C TYR A 49 7.86 21.56 2.60
N GLY A 50 8.80 22.12 1.81
CA GLY A 50 9.21 21.57 0.51
C GLY A 50 9.72 20.14 0.61
N LEU A 51 10.56 19.83 1.61
CA LEU A 51 11.08 18.48 1.84
C LEU A 51 9.98 17.48 2.24
N LEU A 52 9.04 17.87 3.09
CA LEU A 52 7.90 17.02 3.46
C LEU A 52 6.96 16.78 2.27
N HIS A 53 6.70 17.79 1.45
CA HIS A 53 5.93 17.64 0.22
C HIS A 53 6.61 16.68 -0.76
N LEU A 54 7.92 16.87 -0.97
CA LEU A 54 8.75 16.01 -1.82
C LEU A 54 8.75 14.54 -1.37
N ALA A 55 8.70 14.29 -0.07
CA ALA A 55 8.60 12.93 0.50
C ALA A 55 7.34 12.18 0.07
N GLY A 56 6.23 12.91 -0.13
CA GLY A 56 4.92 12.37 -0.50
C GLY A 56 4.69 12.22 -2.01
N ILE A 57 5.59 12.75 -2.84
CA ILE A 57 5.51 12.53 -4.29
C ILE A 57 5.77 11.05 -4.59
N GLY A 58 4.83 10.43 -5.31
CA GLY A 58 4.86 9.01 -5.63
C GLY A 58 6.19 8.55 -6.25
N SER A 59 6.64 7.35 -5.86
CA SER A 59 7.93 6.78 -6.28
C SER A 59 8.07 6.57 -7.81
N LYS A 60 6.95 6.57 -8.54
CA LYS A 60 6.89 6.46 -10.01
C LYS A 60 7.16 7.80 -10.73
N ALA A 61 7.16 8.92 -10.02
CA ALA A 61 7.49 10.22 -10.62
C ALA A 61 8.98 10.28 -10.96
N GLY A 62 9.30 10.65 -12.21
CA GLY A 62 10.67 10.94 -12.63
C GLY A 62 11.18 12.19 -11.92
N LEU A 63 12.23 12.05 -11.13
CA LEU A 63 12.85 13.15 -10.38
C LEU A 63 14.36 13.19 -10.65
N PRO A 64 14.97 14.39 -10.77
CA PRO A 64 16.43 14.53 -10.81
C PRO A 64 17.11 13.98 -9.54
N LEU A 65 18.40 13.62 -9.64
CA LEU A 65 19.11 12.96 -8.54
C LEU A 65 19.14 13.77 -7.23
N ALA A 66 19.29 15.09 -7.31
CA ALA A 66 19.24 15.96 -6.13
C ALA A 66 17.88 15.87 -5.42
N PHE A 67 16.77 15.83 -6.19
CA PHE A 67 15.43 15.64 -5.63
C PHE A 67 15.28 14.25 -5.01
N VAL A 68 15.82 13.21 -5.64
CA VAL A 68 15.80 11.85 -5.07
C VAL A 68 16.57 11.80 -3.75
N PHE A 69 17.73 12.43 -3.65
CA PHE A 69 18.52 12.53 -2.42
C PHE A 69 17.72 13.19 -1.29
N TRP A 70 17.17 14.38 -1.55
CA TRP A 70 16.38 15.12 -0.56
C TRP A 70 15.05 14.45 -0.20
N ARG A 71 14.42 13.76 -1.16
CA ARG A 71 13.26 12.90 -0.91
C ARG A 71 13.61 11.78 0.06
N ASN A 72 14.72 11.08 -0.17
CA ASN A 72 15.18 10.00 0.70
C ASN A 72 15.51 10.51 2.11
N TRP A 73 16.10 11.70 2.22
CA TRP A 73 16.33 12.37 3.51
C TRP A 73 15.01 12.58 4.28
N ALA A 74 14.02 13.20 3.65
CA ALA A 74 12.72 13.45 4.27
C ALA A 74 11.96 12.15 4.58
N GLN A 75 12.09 11.11 3.76
CA GLN A 75 11.48 9.80 4.00
C GLN A 75 12.14 9.06 5.18
N ARG A 76 13.45 9.25 5.43
CA ARG A 76 14.10 8.75 6.66
C ARG A 76 13.51 9.42 7.90
N PHE A 77 13.25 10.72 7.83
CA PHE A 77 12.54 11.44 8.90
C PHE A 77 11.14 10.85 9.12
N LEU A 78 10.31 10.73 8.07
CA LEU A 78 8.96 10.17 8.21
C LEU A 78 8.97 8.73 8.77
N LYS A 79 9.97 7.92 8.42
CA LYS A 79 10.16 6.58 8.99
C LYS A 79 10.45 6.61 10.49
N ALA A 80 11.24 7.59 10.96
CA ALA A 80 11.48 7.75 12.40
C ALA A 80 10.20 8.18 13.13
N VAL A 81 9.43 9.08 12.53
CA VAL A 81 8.14 9.53 13.06
C VAL A 81 7.10 8.40 13.08
N SER A 82 7.08 7.51 12.08
CA SER A 82 6.11 6.40 12.02
C SER A 82 6.33 5.32 13.08
N GLN A 83 7.45 5.35 13.81
CA GLN A 83 7.75 4.43 14.91
C GLN A 83 7.22 4.92 16.27
N LEU A 84 6.55 6.08 16.29
CA LEU A 84 5.99 6.66 17.50
C LEU A 84 4.57 6.16 17.77
N ASP A 85 4.27 6.00 19.06
CA ASP A 85 2.93 5.77 19.59
C ASP A 85 2.23 7.10 19.93
N ASP A 86 0.94 7.03 20.28
CA ASP A 86 0.12 8.22 20.56
C ASP A 86 0.57 8.99 21.80
N GLU A 87 1.13 8.29 22.78
CA GLU A 87 1.68 8.89 23.99
C GLU A 87 2.90 9.77 23.68
N ARG A 88 3.79 9.29 22.80
CA ARG A 88 4.97 10.03 22.35
C ARG A 88 4.59 11.21 21.45
N PHE A 89 3.58 11.07 20.60
CA PHE A 89 3.06 12.20 19.83
C PHE A 89 2.54 13.31 20.75
N ALA A 90 1.74 12.95 21.76
CA ALA A 90 1.23 13.91 22.73
C ALA A 90 2.36 14.60 23.54
N ALA A 91 3.43 13.87 23.87
CA ALA A 91 4.60 14.44 24.54
C ALA A 91 5.37 15.44 23.65
N LEU A 92 5.56 15.12 22.36
CA LEU A 92 6.21 16.00 21.41
C LEU A 92 5.41 17.29 21.17
N GLU A 93 4.09 17.20 20.99
CA GLU A 93 3.23 18.37 20.85
C GLU A 93 3.29 19.31 22.07
N LYS A 94 3.34 18.75 23.29
CA LYS A 94 3.52 19.53 24.53
C LYS A 94 4.89 20.20 24.57
N SER A 95 5.94 19.51 24.15
CA SER A 95 7.30 20.07 24.14
C SER A 95 7.42 21.28 23.22
N VAL A 96 6.84 21.21 22.01
CA VAL A 96 6.84 22.31 21.04
C VAL A 96 6.06 23.52 21.56
N LYS A 97 4.90 23.31 22.19
CA LYS A 97 4.10 24.39 22.81
C LYS A 97 4.82 25.08 23.97
N SER A 98 5.70 24.36 24.67
CA SER A 98 6.42 24.90 25.83
C SER A 98 7.66 25.74 25.50
N GLY A 99 8.04 25.83 24.21
CA GLY A 99 9.20 26.60 23.76
C GLY A 99 10.55 26.12 24.30
N LYS A 100 10.58 25.01 25.07
CA LYS A 100 11.84 24.34 25.43
C LYS A 100 12.47 23.81 24.15
N SER A 101 13.77 24.07 24.00
CA SER A 101 14.58 23.47 22.94
C SER A 101 14.21 22.00 22.83
N VAL A 102 13.99 21.52 21.61
CA VAL A 102 13.81 20.10 21.29
C VAL A 102 15.18 19.41 21.49
N SER A 103 15.66 19.49 22.73
CA SER A 103 16.93 19.03 23.29
C SER A 103 16.56 18.13 24.46
N VAL A 104 16.02 16.98 24.09
CA VAL A 104 16.44 15.66 24.57
C VAL A 104 17.19 15.63 25.91
N SER A 105 16.47 15.37 27.00
CA SER A 105 17.07 14.97 28.28
C SER A 105 17.15 13.44 28.41
N LYS A 106 18.20 12.96 29.09
CA LYS A 106 18.53 11.55 29.40
C LYS A 106 17.57 10.87 30.39
N SER A 107 16.25 10.99 30.21
CA SER A 107 15.29 10.37 31.11
C SER A 107 14.04 9.92 30.35
N GLY A 108 14.08 8.69 29.83
CA GLY A 108 12.90 7.83 29.65
C GLY A 108 11.73 8.40 28.85
N GLY A 109 11.93 8.78 27.59
CA GLY A 109 10.85 9.06 26.64
C GLY A 109 11.44 9.17 25.24
N ALA A 110 10.97 8.37 24.29
CA ALA A 110 11.65 8.18 23.01
C ALA A 110 11.78 9.46 22.19
N ILE A 111 12.97 9.64 21.62
CA ILE A 111 13.45 10.84 20.94
C ILE A 111 13.46 10.57 19.44
N ILE A 112 12.94 11.49 18.61
CA ILE A 112 13.25 11.47 17.17
C ILE A 112 14.64 12.10 16.98
N SER A 113 15.67 11.32 17.26
CA SER A 113 17.06 11.76 17.05
C SER A 113 17.38 11.76 15.57
N ALA A 114 18.14 12.75 15.12
CA ALA A 114 18.80 12.69 13.83
C ALA A 114 19.70 11.43 13.77
N PRO A 115 20.02 10.92 12.57
CA PRO A 115 21.00 9.85 12.40
C PRO A 115 22.31 10.16 13.13
N ASP A 116 23.05 9.12 13.53
CA ASP A 116 24.34 9.29 14.18
C ASP A 116 25.37 9.96 13.27
N GLU A 117 26.47 10.44 13.87
CA GLU A 117 27.52 11.20 13.17
C GLU A 117 28.09 10.47 11.95
N LEU A 118 28.24 9.15 12.05
CA LEU A 118 28.79 8.31 10.98
C LEU A 118 27.78 8.17 9.83
N ALA A 119 26.51 7.93 10.15
CA ALA A 119 25.44 7.84 9.18
C ALA A 119 25.23 9.17 8.44
N LEU A 120 25.36 10.30 9.13
CA LEU A 120 25.33 11.63 8.50
C LEU A 120 26.52 11.83 7.56
N ALA A 121 27.72 11.47 7.99
CA ALA A 121 28.92 11.59 7.15
C ALA A 121 28.81 10.78 5.85
N VAL A 122 28.25 9.56 5.92
CA VAL A 122 27.97 8.74 4.74
C VAL A 122 26.98 9.43 3.80
N LEU A 123 25.90 10.02 4.32
CA LEU A 123 24.93 10.74 3.50
C LEU A 123 25.54 11.96 2.79
N VAL A 124 26.41 12.70 3.48
CA VAL A 124 27.14 13.83 2.89
C VAL A 124 28.05 13.35 1.75
N ALA A 125 28.75 12.22 1.94
CA ALA A 125 29.65 11.66 0.94
C ALA A 125 28.92 11.05 -0.28
N GLU A 126 27.72 10.51 -0.10
CA GLU A 126 26.89 9.92 -1.16
C GLU A 126 26.03 10.95 -1.92
N ALA A 127 26.07 12.23 -1.51
CA ALA A 127 25.24 13.26 -2.11
C ALA A 127 25.61 13.48 -3.59
N PRO A 128 24.61 13.49 -4.50
CA PRO A 128 24.87 13.72 -5.92
C PRO A 128 25.35 15.16 -6.16
N PRO A 129 26.04 15.44 -7.28
CA PRO A 129 26.39 16.79 -7.66
C PRO A 129 25.14 17.69 -7.71
N MET A 130 25.17 18.81 -6.97
CA MET A 130 24.09 19.79 -6.92
C MET A 130 24.65 21.17 -6.59
N ARG A 131 23.89 22.22 -6.91
CA ARG A 131 24.31 23.60 -6.63
C ARG A 131 24.32 23.85 -5.12
N GLY A 132 25.45 24.32 -4.59
CA GLY A 132 25.64 24.56 -3.16
C GLY A 132 26.00 23.32 -2.34
N LEU A 133 26.43 22.22 -2.99
CA LEU A 133 26.84 20.99 -2.30
C LEU A 133 27.90 21.23 -1.21
N GLU A 134 28.75 22.25 -1.38
CA GLU A 134 29.75 22.68 -0.39
C GLU A 134 29.16 23.09 0.97
N PHE A 135 27.87 23.44 1.01
CA PHE A 135 27.16 23.78 2.25
C PHE A 135 26.51 22.55 2.91
N LEU A 136 26.55 21.38 2.27
CA LEU A 136 26.01 20.14 2.83
C LEU A 136 26.94 19.59 3.91
N THR A 137 26.55 19.75 5.17
CA THR A 137 27.32 19.28 6.33
C THR A 137 26.46 18.46 7.29
N ASN A 138 27.08 17.71 8.20
CA ASN A 138 26.39 17.01 9.27
C ASN A 138 25.52 17.96 10.10
N ASP A 139 26.03 19.16 10.40
CA ASP A 139 25.30 20.17 11.17
C ASP A 139 24.11 20.75 10.41
N LEU A 140 24.22 20.90 9.09
CA LEU A 140 23.08 21.27 8.26
C LEU A 140 22.01 20.17 8.32
N LEU A 141 22.38 18.90 8.13
CA LEU A 141 21.44 17.78 8.19
C LEU A 141 20.75 17.69 9.56
N LYS A 142 21.48 17.84 10.66
CA LYS A 142 20.89 17.88 12.02
C LYS A 142 19.87 19.00 12.17
N ARG A 143 20.20 20.20 11.67
CA ARG A 143 19.30 21.36 11.72
C ARG A 143 18.03 21.12 10.90
N LEU A 144 18.19 20.63 9.67
CA LEU A 144 17.06 20.28 8.79
C LEU A 144 16.18 19.19 9.41
N TRP A 145 16.75 18.24 10.14
CA TRP A 145 15.99 17.23 10.88
C TRP A 145 15.08 17.86 11.95
N THR A 146 15.59 18.84 12.70
CA THR A 146 14.79 19.59 13.68
C THR A 146 13.73 20.45 13.00
N GLU A 147 14.06 21.12 11.90
CA GLU A 147 13.09 21.92 11.13
C GLU A 147 11.95 21.03 10.57
N LEU A 148 12.26 19.84 10.06
CA LEU A 148 11.27 18.85 9.62
C LEU A 148 10.33 18.44 10.74
N LEU A 149 10.84 18.25 11.97
CA LEU A 149 10.00 17.91 13.12
C LEU A 149 9.04 19.04 13.50
N ILE A 150 9.53 20.28 13.52
CA ILE A 150 8.71 21.45 13.84
C ILE A 150 7.60 21.61 12.81
N GLU A 151 7.95 21.58 11.52
CA GLU A 151 7.00 21.71 10.41
C GLU A 151 5.97 20.56 10.42
N PHE A 152 6.41 19.33 10.65
CA PHE A 152 5.52 18.17 10.72
C PHE A 152 4.46 18.35 11.82
N LEU A 153 4.88 18.76 13.03
CA LEU A 153 3.96 18.94 14.15
C LEU A 153 3.00 20.13 13.93
N GLN A 154 3.48 21.20 13.31
CA GLN A 154 2.63 22.34 12.92
C GLN A 154 1.55 21.93 11.91
N ARG A 155 1.93 21.18 10.87
CA ARG A 155 0.98 20.66 9.87
C ARG A 155 0.01 19.64 10.47
N ALA A 156 0.49 18.81 11.40
CA ALA A 156 -0.32 17.80 12.06
C ALA A 156 -1.45 18.44 12.87
N HIS A 157 -1.19 19.58 13.51
CA HIS A 157 -2.20 20.32 14.27
C HIS A 157 -3.42 20.73 13.41
N ASN A 158 -3.18 21.05 12.14
CA ASN A 158 -4.21 21.49 11.19
C ASN A 158 -4.80 20.33 10.36
N THR A 159 -4.40 19.09 10.62
CA THR A 159 -4.82 17.91 9.85
C THR A 159 -5.76 17.04 10.68
N GLU A 160 -6.88 16.62 10.09
CA GLU A 160 -7.78 15.66 10.72
C GLU A 160 -7.04 14.34 11.01
N GLY A 161 -7.17 13.82 12.24
CA GLY A 161 -6.39 12.68 12.72
C GLY A 161 -4.96 13.01 13.18
N GLY A 162 -4.60 14.29 13.28
CA GLY A 162 -3.36 14.76 13.90
C GLY A 162 -2.09 14.21 13.23
N CYS A 163 -1.11 13.83 14.05
CA CYS A 163 0.16 13.28 13.56
C CYS A 163 -0.02 12.02 12.70
N ARG A 164 -0.94 11.12 13.08
CA ARG A 164 -1.21 9.89 12.30
C ARG A 164 -1.89 10.20 10.97
N GLY A 165 -2.88 11.11 10.97
CA GLY A 165 -3.57 11.55 9.76
C GLY A 165 -2.60 12.18 8.76
N LEU A 166 -1.69 13.04 9.24
CA LEU A 166 -0.66 13.63 8.40
C LEU A 166 0.34 12.59 7.86
N LEU A 167 0.79 11.64 8.68
CA LEU A 167 1.68 10.55 8.23
C LEU A 167 1.06 9.76 7.08
N LEU A 168 -0.22 9.40 7.18
CA LEU A 168 -0.92 8.66 6.13
C LEU A 168 -1.05 9.49 4.84
N LYS A 169 -1.24 10.80 4.97
CA LYS A 169 -1.30 11.72 3.81
C LYS A 169 0.06 11.89 3.12
N LEU A 170 1.14 12.01 3.89
CA LEU A 170 2.50 12.24 3.37
C LEU A 170 3.22 10.95 2.94
N ASN A 171 2.83 9.81 3.47
CA ASN A 171 3.36 8.52 3.05
C ASN A 171 2.20 7.54 2.94
N PRO A 172 1.51 7.51 1.78
CA PRO A 172 0.40 6.62 1.56
C PRO A 172 0.77 5.17 1.76
N ASP A 173 2.03 4.75 1.59
CA ASP A 173 2.49 3.37 1.83
C ASP A 173 2.91 3.12 3.30
N ALA A 174 2.96 4.14 4.17
CA ALA A 174 3.30 3.99 5.58
C ALA A 174 2.29 3.14 6.35
N HIS A 175 1.02 3.09 5.90
CA HIS A 175 0.04 2.17 6.49
C HIS A 175 0.51 0.71 6.41
N LEU A 176 1.38 0.35 5.47
CA LEU A 176 1.88 -1.02 5.33
C LEU A 176 3.03 -1.33 6.31
N LEU A 177 3.75 -0.33 6.82
CA LEU A 177 4.93 -0.57 7.68
C LEU A 177 4.52 -1.15 9.03
N GLY A 178 5.22 -2.21 9.44
CA GLY A 178 4.89 -2.94 10.67
C GLY A 178 3.64 -3.80 10.56
N ARG A 179 3.00 -3.91 9.37
CA ARG A 179 1.84 -4.77 9.16
C ARG A 179 2.23 -6.09 8.51
N VAL A 180 1.45 -7.11 8.85
CA VAL A 180 1.43 -8.39 8.14
C VAL A 180 0.54 -8.23 6.90
N THR A 181 1.07 -8.65 5.74
CA THR A 181 0.35 -8.70 4.47
C THR A 181 0.12 -10.15 4.07
N PHE A 182 -1.14 -10.52 3.82
CA PHE A 182 -1.49 -11.78 3.17
C PHE A 182 -1.60 -11.58 1.67
N HIS A 183 -0.90 -12.41 0.92
CA HIS A 183 -0.91 -12.39 -0.55
C HIS A 183 -1.58 -13.64 -1.05
N LEU A 184 -2.58 -13.47 -1.90
CA LEU A 184 -3.17 -14.51 -2.72
C LEU A 184 -2.93 -14.15 -4.20
N ALA A 185 -2.31 -15.05 -4.93
CA ALA A 185 -2.00 -14.87 -6.35
C ALA A 185 -2.39 -16.11 -7.16
N GLU A 186 -2.62 -15.94 -8.46
CA GLU A 186 -2.81 -17.07 -9.37
C GLU A 186 -1.50 -17.83 -9.60
N ASN A 187 -1.58 -19.15 -9.60
CA ASN A 187 -0.52 -20.07 -9.94
C ASN A 187 -0.90 -20.92 -11.15
N LYS A 188 -0.59 -20.43 -12.35
CA LYS A 188 -0.91 -21.13 -13.61
C LYS A 188 -0.09 -22.41 -13.84
N ARG A 189 0.87 -22.71 -12.98
CA ARG A 189 1.76 -23.88 -13.11
C ARG A 189 1.15 -25.16 -12.53
N ASP A 190 0.16 -25.02 -11.65
CA ASP A 190 -0.48 -26.14 -10.96
C ASP A 190 -2.01 -26.06 -11.14
N PRO A 191 -2.59 -26.87 -12.05
CA PRO A 191 -4.03 -26.87 -12.27
C PRO A 191 -4.86 -27.34 -11.07
N GLU A 192 -4.32 -28.21 -10.21
CA GLU A 192 -5.03 -28.74 -9.03
C GLU A 192 -5.02 -27.73 -7.88
N SER A 193 -3.96 -26.92 -7.80
CA SER A 193 -3.81 -25.81 -6.85
C SER A 193 -3.49 -24.50 -7.56
N PRO A 194 -4.47 -23.89 -8.25
CA PRO A 194 -4.26 -22.76 -9.14
C PRO A 194 -4.02 -21.43 -8.41
N PHE A 195 -3.87 -21.45 -7.09
CA PHE A 195 -3.57 -20.28 -6.27
C PHE A 195 -2.33 -20.50 -5.43
N ALA A 196 -1.63 -19.42 -5.13
CA ALA A 196 -0.51 -19.38 -4.21
C ALA A 196 -0.80 -18.39 -3.08
N PHE A 197 -0.62 -18.84 -1.85
CA PHE A 197 -0.72 -18.02 -0.65
C PHE A 197 0.65 -17.77 -0.04
N LEU A 198 0.89 -16.55 0.45
CA LEU A 198 2.05 -16.19 1.25
C LEU A 198 1.70 -15.09 2.26
N ALA A 199 2.14 -15.24 3.52
CA ALA A 199 2.15 -14.16 4.49
C ALA A 199 3.53 -13.49 4.54
N THR A 200 3.57 -12.16 4.52
CA THR A 200 4.79 -11.36 4.65
C THR A 200 4.64 -10.30 5.71
N TYR A 201 5.75 -9.81 6.23
CA TYR A 201 5.83 -8.68 7.13
C TYR A 201 6.59 -7.54 6.46
N ALA A 202 6.03 -6.34 6.50
CA ALA A 202 6.67 -5.12 6.03
C ALA A 202 7.77 -4.68 7.01
N HIS A 203 8.95 -5.27 6.87
CA HIS A 203 10.04 -5.17 7.83
C HIS A 203 10.73 -3.80 7.82
N ARG A 204 11.02 -3.26 6.62
CA ARG A 204 11.75 -1.99 6.46
C ARG A 204 11.33 -1.28 5.17
N LEU A 205 11.44 0.05 5.14
CA LEU A 205 11.56 0.78 3.87
C LEU A 205 12.99 0.60 3.32
N SER A 206 13.11 0.27 2.04
CA SER A 206 14.37 0.27 1.28
C SER A 206 14.94 1.68 1.14
N ALA A 207 16.19 1.80 0.66
CA ALA A 207 16.80 3.09 0.33
C ALA A 207 16.03 3.90 -0.75
N LYS A 208 15.13 3.24 -1.49
CA LYS A 208 14.22 3.87 -2.47
C LYS A 208 12.80 4.07 -1.92
N SER A 209 12.62 3.96 -0.61
CA SER A 209 11.33 4.09 0.10
C SER A 209 10.23 3.17 -0.38
N GLN A 210 10.62 1.99 -0.90
CA GLN A 210 9.70 0.88 -1.13
C GLN A 210 9.68 -0.02 0.10
N VAL A 211 8.50 -0.48 0.50
CA VAL A 211 8.32 -1.45 1.57
C VAL A 211 9.01 -2.78 1.18
N GLN A 212 10.02 -3.17 1.95
CA GLN A 212 10.63 -4.50 1.86
C GLN A 212 9.80 -5.48 2.68
N HIS A 213 9.25 -6.46 1.97
CA HIS A 213 8.48 -7.55 2.54
C HIS A 213 9.42 -8.72 2.84
N LEU A 214 9.36 -9.23 4.06
CA LEU A 214 10.04 -10.46 4.48
C LEU A 214 8.97 -11.54 4.72
N PRO A 215 9.15 -12.80 4.30
CA PRO A 215 8.22 -13.88 4.66
C PRO A 215 7.97 -13.93 6.17
N LEU A 216 6.72 -14.10 6.58
CA LEU A 216 6.32 -13.99 7.98
C LEU A 216 7.10 -14.97 8.88
N GLY A 217 7.31 -16.20 8.39
CA GLY A 217 8.10 -17.20 9.09
C GLY A 217 9.58 -16.82 9.26
N GLU A 218 10.16 -16.08 8.31
CA GLU A 218 11.53 -15.54 8.43
C GLU A 218 11.61 -14.40 9.42
N ALA A 219 10.64 -13.48 9.39
CA ALA A 219 10.55 -12.37 10.35
C ALA A 219 10.50 -12.88 11.80
N LEU A 220 9.69 -13.90 12.06
CA LEU A 220 9.60 -14.51 13.39
C LEU A 220 10.91 -15.17 13.83
N ARG A 221 11.61 -15.88 12.94
CA ARG A 221 12.92 -16.48 13.25
C ARG A 221 13.95 -15.41 13.59
N GLN A 222 13.95 -14.30 12.87
CA GLN A 222 14.86 -13.18 13.13
C GLN A 222 14.61 -12.54 14.50
N TYR A 223 13.36 -12.17 14.82
CA TYR A 223 13.05 -11.57 16.11
C TYR A 223 13.25 -12.53 17.29
N ALA A 224 13.01 -13.83 17.08
CA ALA A 224 13.33 -14.85 18.08
C ALA A 224 14.85 -14.95 18.33
N ALA A 225 15.68 -14.87 17.28
CA ALA A 225 17.14 -14.87 17.40
C ALA A 225 17.66 -13.60 18.10
N GLU A 226 17.03 -12.44 17.82
CA GLU A 226 17.33 -11.15 18.45
C GLU A 226 16.77 -11.03 19.89
N ARG A 227 16.03 -12.04 20.39
CA ARG A 227 15.33 -12.07 21.70
C ARG A 227 14.35 -10.91 21.91
N ASP A 228 13.78 -10.37 20.84
CA ASP A 228 12.81 -9.27 20.87
C ASP A 228 11.38 -9.81 21.02
N GLN A 229 11.02 -10.21 22.24
CA GLN A 229 9.70 -10.80 22.54
C GLN A 229 8.54 -9.79 22.37
N THR A 230 8.81 -8.50 22.55
CA THR A 230 7.82 -7.45 22.39
C THR A 230 7.40 -7.33 20.94
N LYS A 231 8.35 -7.22 19.99
CA LYS A 231 8.03 -7.17 18.56
C LYS A 231 7.42 -8.45 18.03
N LEU A 232 7.83 -9.60 18.56
CA LEU A 232 7.25 -10.89 18.17
C LEU A 232 5.75 -10.96 18.55
N THR A 233 5.41 -10.44 19.74
CA THR A 233 4.02 -10.38 20.21
C THR A 233 3.22 -9.39 19.37
N GLU A 234 3.76 -8.17 19.18
CA GLU A 234 3.12 -7.11 18.39
C GLU A 234 2.80 -7.55 16.96
N LEU A 235 3.73 -8.23 16.29
CA LEU A 235 3.57 -8.74 14.92
C LEU A 235 2.44 -9.77 14.80
N LEU A 236 2.16 -10.55 15.85
CA LEU A 236 1.12 -11.57 15.85
C LEU A 236 -0.24 -11.08 16.34
N VAL A 237 -0.36 -9.88 16.94
CA VAL A 237 -1.66 -9.36 17.43
C VAL A 237 -2.71 -9.32 16.31
N PRO A 238 -2.47 -8.70 15.13
CA PRO A 238 -3.46 -8.65 14.05
C PRO A 238 -3.81 -10.04 13.50
N VAL A 239 -2.83 -10.94 13.47
CA VAL A 239 -3.02 -12.32 12.98
C VAL A 239 -3.91 -13.12 13.93
N ARG A 240 -3.73 -12.95 15.24
CA ARG A 240 -4.55 -13.60 16.28
C ARG A 240 -5.97 -13.04 16.30
N GLU A 241 -6.11 -11.74 16.10
CA GLU A 241 -7.43 -11.10 15.99
C GLU A 241 -8.19 -11.57 14.75
N ALA A 242 -7.53 -11.64 13.59
CA ALA A 242 -8.14 -12.23 12.40
C ALA A 242 -8.49 -13.72 12.61
N ALA A 243 -7.63 -14.48 13.29
CA ALA A 243 -7.85 -15.89 13.57
C ALA A 243 -9.05 -16.18 14.49
N SER A 244 -9.43 -15.24 15.36
CA SER A 244 -10.60 -15.41 16.24
C SER A 244 -11.93 -15.24 15.50
N ARG A 245 -11.91 -14.50 14.37
CA ARG A 245 -13.09 -14.14 13.58
C ARG A 245 -13.18 -14.87 12.23
N SER A 246 -12.05 -15.30 11.67
CA SER A 246 -11.96 -16.04 10.40
C SER A 246 -11.57 -17.50 10.66
N PRO A 247 -12.45 -18.47 10.35
CA PRO A 247 -12.13 -19.89 10.44
C PRO A 247 -10.92 -20.27 9.56
N VAL A 248 -10.75 -19.62 8.40
CA VAL A 248 -9.64 -19.87 7.49
C VAL A 248 -8.32 -19.48 8.16
N VAL A 249 -8.23 -18.26 8.69
CA VAL A 249 -7.00 -17.79 9.37
C VAL A 249 -6.74 -18.60 10.64
N GLY A 250 -7.78 -18.95 11.41
CA GLY A 250 -7.66 -19.79 12.60
C GLY A 250 -7.07 -21.17 12.33
N GLN A 251 -7.53 -21.84 11.27
CA GLN A 251 -6.98 -23.13 10.83
C GLN A 251 -5.52 -23.01 10.39
N MET A 252 -5.17 -21.95 9.65
CA MET A 252 -3.79 -21.72 9.19
C MET A 252 -2.83 -21.38 10.33
N LEU A 253 -3.30 -20.66 11.34
CA LEU A 253 -2.51 -20.34 12.52
C LEU A 253 -2.25 -21.58 13.37
N THR A 254 -3.29 -22.39 13.61
CA THR A 254 -3.20 -23.62 14.42
C THR A 254 -2.30 -24.66 13.76
N SER A 255 -2.42 -24.84 12.45
CA SER A 255 -1.58 -25.75 11.66
C SER A 255 -0.17 -25.21 11.38
N ARG A 256 0.12 -23.95 11.75
CA ARG A 256 1.35 -23.22 11.41
C ARG A 256 1.57 -23.01 9.91
N ALA A 257 0.60 -23.35 9.06
CA ALA A 257 0.70 -23.18 7.62
C ALA A 257 0.88 -21.70 7.21
N ILE A 258 0.36 -20.76 8.00
CA ILE A 258 0.49 -19.31 7.78
C ILE A 258 1.95 -18.83 7.66
N PHE A 259 2.93 -19.57 8.18
CA PHE A 259 4.35 -19.19 8.18
C PHE A 259 5.12 -19.68 6.94
N HIS A 260 4.46 -20.37 6.02
CA HIS A 260 5.07 -20.96 4.83
C HIS A 260 4.27 -20.62 3.56
N PRO A 261 4.92 -20.49 2.39
CA PRO A 261 4.22 -20.42 1.11
C PRO A 261 3.40 -21.70 0.88
N GLN A 262 2.19 -21.57 0.33
CA GLN A 262 1.29 -22.69 0.07
C GLN A 262 0.69 -22.60 -1.33
N ALA A 263 0.53 -23.76 -1.96
CA ALA A 263 -0.35 -23.91 -3.11
C ALA A 263 -1.76 -24.23 -2.60
N TRP A 264 -2.76 -23.52 -3.13
CA TRP A 264 -4.15 -23.59 -2.68
C TRP A 264 -5.08 -24.03 -3.80
N SER A 265 -6.03 -24.88 -3.41
CA SER A 265 -7.16 -25.22 -4.25
C SER A 265 -8.12 -24.04 -4.39
N VAL A 266 -9.00 -24.15 -5.38
CA VAL A 266 -10.07 -23.18 -5.65
C VAL A 266 -10.94 -22.93 -4.42
N SER A 267 -11.29 -23.98 -3.68
CA SER A 267 -12.17 -23.87 -2.50
C SER A 267 -11.49 -23.17 -1.33
N GLN A 268 -10.18 -23.39 -1.13
CA GLN A 268 -9.40 -22.68 -0.11
C GLN A 268 -9.31 -21.18 -0.45
N ALA A 269 -8.97 -20.85 -1.69
CA ALA A 269 -8.90 -19.48 -2.17
C ALA A 269 -10.25 -18.76 -2.02
N TYR A 270 -11.36 -19.41 -2.39
CA TYR A 270 -12.69 -18.81 -2.28
C TYR A 270 -13.08 -18.50 -0.82
N ARG A 271 -12.83 -19.41 0.12
CA ARG A 271 -13.09 -19.16 1.54
C ARG A 271 -12.25 -18.00 2.07
N PHE A 272 -10.96 -17.95 1.72
CA PHE A 272 -10.07 -16.85 2.08
C PHE A 272 -10.59 -15.51 1.55
N LEU A 273 -11.00 -15.48 0.27
CA LEU A 273 -11.49 -14.27 -0.40
C LEU A 273 -12.75 -13.69 0.23
N ASN A 274 -13.63 -14.55 0.79
CA ASN A 274 -14.81 -14.11 1.53
C ASN A 274 -14.49 -13.50 2.90
N ASP A 275 -13.38 -13.89 3.51
CA ASP A 275 -12.95 -13.40 4.83
C ASP A 275 -12.06 -12.13 4.74
N VAL A 276 -11.79 -11.60 3.54
CA VAL A 276 -10.86 -10.47 3.32
C VAL A 276 -11.21 -9.27 4.19
N ALA A 277 -12.50 -8.88 4.25
CA ALA A 277 -12.93 -7.74 5.06
C ALA A 277 -12.65 -7.94 6.55
N ILE A 278 -12.84 -9.17 7.07
CA ILE A 278 -12.55 -9.53 8.46
C ILE A 278 -11.05 -9.36 8.75
N MET A 279 -10.19 -9.78 7.81
CA MET A 279 -8.74 -9.65 7.94
C MET A 279 -8.29 -8.19 7.95
N GLU A 280 -8.86 -7.37 7.06
CA GLU A 280 -8.55 -5.94 6.97
C GLU A 280 -9.00 -5.18 8.22
N GLU A 281 -10.19 -5.48 8.74
CA GLU A 281 -10.70 -4.94 10.01
C GLU A 281 -9.82 -5.34 11.21
N ALA A 282 -9.23 -6.54 11.19
CA ALA A 282 -8.28 -6.99 12.20
C ALA A 282 -6.89 -6.33 12.08
N GLY A 283 -6.70 -5.44 11.10
CA GLY A 283 -5.47 -4.67 10.90
C GLY A 283 -4.46 -5.32 9.96
N LEU A 284 -4.81 -6.42 9.28
CA LEU A 284 -3.98 -7.02 8.23
C LEU A 284 -4.09 -6.26 6.92
N SER A 285 -3.03 -6.28 6.11
CA SER A 285 -3.13 -5.91 4.70
C SER A 285 -3.41 -7.16 3.87
N VAL A 286 -4.31 -7.07 2.89
CA VAL A 286 -4.63 -8.22 2.04
C VAL A 286 -4.43 -7.84 0.57
N ARG A 287 -3.59 -8.61 -0.13
CA ARG A 287 -3.38 -8.50 -1.58
C ARG A 287 -4.01 -9.71 -2.25
N VAL A 288 -4.97 -9.41 -3.11
CA VAL A 288 -5.75 -10.39 -3.89
C VAL A 288 -5.58 -10.12 -5.39
N PRO A 289 -5.88 -11.09 -6.25
CA PRO A 289 -5.85 -10.88 -7.69
C PRO A 289 -6.82 -9.77 -8.13
N ASP A 290 -6.50 -9.10 -9.23
CA ASP A 290 -7.23 -7.91 -9.69
C ASP A 290 -8.71 -8.21 -10.00
N TRP A 291 -9.01 -9.41 -10.52
CA TRP A 291 -10.40 -9.81 -10.81
C TRP A 291 -11.29 -9.84 -9.57
N TRP A 292 -10.75 -10.09 -8.38
CA TRP A 292 -11.54 -10.04 -7.14
C TRP A 292 -11.90 -8.61 -6.75
N LYS A 293 -11.03 -7.64 -7.05
CA LYS A 293 -11.35 -6.21 -6.84
C LYS A 293 -12.41 -5.73 -7.82
N SER A 294 -12.42 -6.31 -9.03
CA SER A 294 -13.43 -6.07 -10.06
C SER A 294 -14.74 -6.86 -9.85
N ARG A 295 -14.95 -7.53 -8.71
CA ARG A 295 -16.13 -8.37 -8.38
C ARG A 295 -17.49 -7.70 -8.61
N LYS A 296 -17.57 -6.37 -8.63
CA LYS A 296 -18.81 -5.65 -9.02
C LYS A 296 -19.16 -5.74 -10.52
N VAL A 297 -18.18 -5.99 -11.39
CA VAL A 297 -18.28 -5.93 -12.85
C VAL A 297 -18.34 -7.32 -13.48
N THR A 298 -17.55 -8.29 -12.99
CA THR A 298 -17.28 -9.58 -13.68
C THR A 298 -18.20 -10.74 -13.26
N ARG A 299 -19.22 -10.48 -12.43
CA ARG A 299 -20.20 -11.51 -12.08
C ARG A 299 -21.00 -11.89 -13.33
N PRO A 300 -21.40 -13.17 -13.50
CA PRO A 300 -22.41 -13.52 -14.50
C PRO A 300 -23.66 -12.69 -14.18
N GLN A 301 -24.02 -11.78 -15.06
CA GLN A 301 -25.23 -10.98 -14.89
C GLN A 301 -26.32 -11.61 -15.74
N VAL A 302 -27.47 -11.86 -15.12
CA VAL A 302 -28.70 -12.15 -15.85
C VAL A 302 -29.18 -10.79 -16.39
N GLN A 303 -28.91 -10.51 -17.66
CA GLN A 303 -29.46 -9.31 -18.30
C GLN A 303 -30.89 -9.60 -18.74
N VAL A 304 -31.87 -9.07 -18.00
CA VAL A 304 -33.28 -9.15 -18.37
C VAL A 304 -33.56 -8.08 -19.43
N ARG A 305 -33.60 -8.47 -20.71
CA ARG A 305 -34.23 -7.66 -21.75
C ARG A 305 -35.68 -8.12 -21.91
N ILE A 306 -36.61 -7.31 -21.41
CA ILE A 306 -38.04 -7.46 -21.75
C ILE A 306 -38.17 -7.00 -23.22
N GLY A 307 -38.02 -7.95 -24.14
CA GLY A 307 -38.34 -7.77 -25.55
C GLY A 307 -39.83 -8.02 -25.79
N ASP A 308 -40.45 -7.16 -26.59
CA ASP A 308 -41.89 -6.97 -26.78
C ASP A 308 -42.62 -8.11 -27.52
N GLN A 309 -42.13 -9.35 -27.44
CA GLN A 309 -42.79 -10.51 -28.04
C GLN A 309 -43.25 -11.45 -26.94
N ARG A 310 -44.57 -11.49 -26.75
CA ARG A 310 -45.26 -12.51 -25.94
C ARG A 310 -44.79 -13.90 -26.42
N ALA A 311 -43.89 -14.52 -25.67
CA ALA A 311 -43.59 -15.93 -25.81
C ALA A 311 -44.74 -16.70 -25.15
N SER A 312 -45.69 -17.11 -25.97
CA SER A 312 -46.63 -18.17 -25.62
C SER A 312 -45.87 -19.51 -25.56
N ALA A 313 -46.06 -20.21 -24.44
CA ALA A 313 -45.70 -21.60 -24.15
C ALA A 313 -44.31 -21.87 -23.53
N VAL A 314 -44.38 -22.43 -22.32
CA VAL A 314 -43.30 -23.13 -21.62
C VAL A 314 -42.78 -24.26 -22.52
N GLY A 315 -41.57 -24.10 -23.07
CA GLY A 315 -40.97 -25.01 -24.04
C GLY A 315 -39.51 -24.67 -24.32
N LEU A 316 -38.82 -25.50 -25.11
CA LEU A 316 -37.37 -25.44 -25.42
C LEU A 316 -36.84 -24.03 -25.79
N ASP A 317 -37.70 -23.18 -26.37
CA ASP A 317 -37.40 -21.80 -26.73
C ASP A 317 -37.16 -20.88 -25.52
N SER A 318 -37.81 -21.12 -24.37
CA SER A 318 -37.52 -20.40 -23.13
C SER A 318 -36.12 -20.76 -22.63
N LEU A 319 -35.76 -22.04 -22.61
CA LEU A 319 -34.40 -22.47 -22.26
C LEU A 319 -33.34 -21.86 -23.20
N LEU A 320 -33.63 -21.72 -24.50
CA LEU A 320 -32.74 -21.05 -25.47
C LEU A 320 -32.61 -19.53 -25.26
N ASP A 321 -33.66 -18.88 -24.78
CA ASP A 321 -33.65 -17.44 -24.54
C ASP A 321 -33.02 -17.09 -23.16
N PHE A 322 -33.19 -17.93 -22.13
CA PHE A 322 -32.37 -17.91 -20.91
C PHE A 322 -30.89 -18.18 -21.21
N SER A 323 -30.64 -19.13 -22.13
CA SER A 323 -29.31 -19.43 -22.63
C SER A 323 -28.64 -18.17 -23.18
N ALA A 324 -29.34 -17.38 -24.00
CA ALA A 324 -28.83 -16.12 -24.54
C ALA A 324 -28.55 -15.03 -23.46
N ASN A 325 -29.24 -15.07 -22.32
CA ASN A 325 -29.21 -14.02 -21.29
C ASN A 325 -28.13 -14.20 -20.20
N LEU A 326 -27.44 -15.34 -20.15
CA LEU A 326 -26.29 -15.54 -19.25
C LEU A 326 -25.01 -15.01 -19.90
N ALA A 327 -24.55 -13.84 -19.46
CA ALA A 327 -23.36 -13.18 -19.98
C ALA A 327 -22.35 -12.84 -18.89
N VAL A 328 -21.06 -12.95 -19.23
CA VAL A 328 -19.93 -12.44 -18.44
C VAL A 328 -19.32 -11.29 -19.24
N ASP A 329 -19.13 -10.13 -18.60
CA ASP A 329 -18.65 -8.90 -19.26
C ASP A 329 -19.46 -8.52 -20.52
N GLY A 330 -20.77 -8.78 -20.54
CA GLY A 330 -21.65 -8.48 -21.67
C GLY A 330 -21.54 -9.43 -22.87
N THR A 331 -20.74 -10.50 -22.76
CA THR A 331 -20.66 -11.53 -23.81
C THR A 331 -21.45 -12.78 -23.40
N PRO A 332 -22.38 -13.29 -24.23
CA PRO A 332 -23.13 -14.51 -23.93
C PRO A 332 -22.20 -15.71 -23.72
N LEU A 333 -22.53 -16.55 -22.74
CA LEU A 333 -21.83 -17.80 -22.46
C LEU A 333 -22.19 -18.86 -23.52
N THR A 334 -21.25 -19.75 -23.84
CA THR A 334 -21.50 -20.91 -24.71
C THR A 334 -22.23 -22.03 -23.96
N ASP A 335 -22.85 -22.96 -24.68
CA ASP A 335 -23.52 -24.13 -24.08
C ASP A 335 -22.64 -24.95 -23.14
N GLU A 336 -21.36 -25.08 -23.48
CA GLU A 336 -20.39 -25.83 -22.68
C GLU A 336 -20.03 -25.08 -21.39
N GLU A 337 -19.76 -23.78 -21.48
CA GLU A 337 -19.47 -22.92 -20.32
C GLU A 337 -20.66 -22.83 -19.35
N ARG A 338 -21.89 -22.84 -19.88
CA ARG A 338 -23.12 -22.88 -19.08
C ARG A 338 -23.26 -24.19 -18.32
N ARG A 339 -23.05 -25.33 -19.00
CA ARG A 339 -23.07 -26.65 -18.35
C ARG A 339 -22.00 -26.76 -17.26
N GLN A 340 -20.80 -26.19 -17.50
CA GLN A 340 -19.75 -26.11 -16.48
C GLN A 340 -20.17 -25.25 -15.28
N LEU A 341 -20.78 -24.09 -15.50
CA LEU A 341 -21.29 -23.22 -14.42
C LEU A 341 -22.39 -23.88 -13.58
N LEU A 342 -23.32 -24.57 -14.23
CA LEU A 342 -24.44 -25.25 -13.55
C LEU A 342 -23.99 -26.50 -12.79
N ALA A 343 -22.95 -27.17 -13.28
CA ALA A 343 -22.33 -28.31 -12.61
C ALA A 343 -21.38 -27.91 -11.47
N ALA A 344 -20.88 -26.67 -11.47
CA ALA A 344 -20.00 -26.17 -10.42
C ALA A 344 -20.73 -26.04 -9.08
N THR A 345 -20.02 -26.35 -7.99
CA THR A 345 -20.42 -26.02 -6.63
C THR A 345 -20.11 -24.55 -6.32
N ASP A 346 -20.74 -23.98 -5.29
CA ASP A 346 -20.49 -22.61 -4.85
C ASP A 346 -18.98 -22.33 -4.73
N GLY A 347 -18.51 -21.29 -5.40
CA GLY A 347 -17.08 -21.01 -5.46
C GLY A 347 -16.63 -20.20 -6.66
N LEU A 348 -15.41 -20.47 -7.11
CA LEU A 348 -14.80 -19.83 -8.27
C LEU A 348 -14.73 -20.82 -9.43
N THR A 349 -15.14 -20.40 -10.62
CA THR A 349 -15.01 -21.18 -11.86
C THR A 349 -14.16 -20.40 -12.86
N LEU A 350 -13.27 -21.09 -13.57
CA LEU A 350 -12.45 -20.48 -14.62
C LEU A 350 -13.21 -20.48 -15.95
N LEU A 351 -13.59 -19.31 -16.43
CA LEU A 351 -14.28 -19.13 -17.71
C LEU A 351 -13.49 -18.19 -18.60
N ARG A 352 -13.16 -18.63 -19.82
CA ARG A 352 -12.40 -17.82 -20.81
C ARG A 352 -11.10 -17.22 -20.24
N GLY A 353 -10.42 -17.98 -19.37
CA GLY A 353 -9.19 -17.54 -18.71
C GLY A 353 -9.39 -16.51 -17.58
N LYS A 354 -10.62 -16.27 -17.12
CA LYS A 354 -10.94 -15.41 -15.98
C LYS A 354 -11.65 -16.19 -14.88
N TRP A 355 -11.30 -15.93 -13.62
CA TRP A 355 -12.00 -16.49 -12.47
C TRP A 355 -13.30 -15.72 -12.22
N VAL A 356 -14.39 -16.46 -12.16
CA VAL A 356 -15.73 -15.92 -11.97
C VAL A 356 -16.35 -16.57 -10.74
N GLU A 357 -16.90 -15.75 -9.85
CA GLU A 357 -17.65 -16.22 -8.68
C GLU A 357 -19.01 -16.78 -9.11
N VAL A 358 -19.33 -17.98 -8.63
CA VAL A 358 -20.58 -18.68 -8.88
C VAL A 358 -21.32 -18.86 -7.55
N ASP A 359 -22.53 -18.31 -7.50
CA ASP A 359 -23.50 -18.48 -6.42
C ASP A 359 -24.63 -19.37 -6.97
N GLN A 360 -24.55 -20.67 -6.68
CA GLN A 360 -25.45 -21.68 -7.23
C GLN A 360 -26.88 -21.43 -6.77
N GLN A 361 -27.06 -20.94 -5.54
CA GLN A 361 -28.39 -20.66 -5.00
C GLN A 361 -29.05 -19.50 -5.75
N LYS A 362 -28.33 -18.40 -5.98
CA LYS A 362 -28.85 -17.31 -6.83
C LYS A 362 -29.06 -17.73 -8.27
N LEU A 363 -28.20 -18.59 -8.81
CA LEU A 363 -28.36 -19.09 -10.18
C LEU A 363 -29.62 -19.96 -10.29
N LYS A 364 -29.90 -20.80 -9.29
CA LYS A 364 -31.12 -21.61 -9.18
C LYS A 364 -32.37 -20.77 -8.93
N GLU A 365 -32.30 -19.76 -8.08
CA GLU A 365 -33.40 -18.82 -7.83
C GLU A 365 -33.73 -18.01 -9.08
N ALA A 366 -32.72 -17.51 -9.80
CA ALA A 366 -32.91 -16.84 -11.07
C ALA A 366 -33.52 -17.77 -12.13
N LEU A 367 -33.08 -19.03 -12.20
CA LEU A 367 -33.68 -20.06 -13.06
C LEU A 367 -35.13 -20.36 -12.70
N ALA A 368 -35.45 -20.45 -11.40
CA ALA A 368 -36.79 -20.75 -10.92
C ALA A 368 -37.77 -19.60 -11.20
N GLN A 369 -37.39 -18.35 -10.91
CA GLN A 369 -38.18 -17.16 -11.24
C GLN A 369 -38.50 -17.04 -12.73
N TRP A 370 -37.59 -17.54 -13.57
CA TRP A 370 -37.74 -17.48 -15.02
C TRP A 370 -38.58 -18.63 -15.59
N ASN A 371 -38.68 -19.76 -14.89
CA ASN A 371 -39.58 -20.86 -15.24
C ASN A 371 -41.03 -20.62 -14.78
N GLU A 372 -41.26 -19.70 -13.83
CA GLU A 372 -42.58 -19.31 -13.33
C GLU A 372 -43.23 -18.13 -14.09
N LEU A 373 -42.43 -17.42 -14.92
CA LEU A 373 -42.89 -16.41 -15.88
C LEU A 373 -43.23 -17.05 -17.23
#